data_AF-A0A4R1HZX7-F1
#
_entry.id   AF-A0A4R1HZX7-F1
#
_cell.length_a   1.000
_cell.length_b   1.000
_cell.length_c   1.000
_cell.angle_alpha   90.00
_cell.angle_beta   90.00
_cell.angle_gamma   90.00
#
_symmetry.space_group_name_H-M   'P 1'
#
loop_
_entity.id
_entity.type
_entity.pdbx_description
1 polymer ?
#
loop_
_entity_poly.entity_id
_entity_poly.type
_entity_poly.pdbx_seq_one_letter_code
_entity_poly.pdbx_strand_id
1 'polypeptide(L)'
;MIDVNSTGRRPDRYALHRGRHLLGTVTLGARTSGGAVEVDGVAYEVRAGTARGAYDLVAADGSVAAAAERVHRRTWSLRTADGTRWFRRDRLGGAESLTGADGRALGRVTRSRLRGAAVDLPGLDLPVQAFALTLVLMRRRRRRRVATRTTAVSVIGR
;
A
#
# COMPACT_ATOMS: atom_id res chain seq x y z
N MET A 1 -9.02 6.93 10.90
CA MET A 1 -8.18 7.40 9.78
C MET A 1 -6.70 7.35 10.14
N ILE A 2 -5.92 6.58 9.37
CA ILE A 2 -4.46 6.55 9.41
C ILE A 2 -3.96 7.31 8.18
N ASP A 3 -3.08 8.27 8.38
CA ASP A 3 -2.42 9.04 7.33
C ASP A 3 -0.95 8.71 7.28
N VAL A 4 -0.37 8.83 6.08
CA VAL A 4 1.04 8.55 5.89
C VAL A 4 1.76 9.66 5.18
N ASN A 5 2.88 10.07 5.78
CA ASN A 5 3.73 11.15 5.30
C ASN A 5 5.13 10.63 5.02
N SER A 6 5.73 11.05 3.90
CA SER A 6 7.11 10.73 3.55
C SER A 6 8.06 11.40 4.56
N THR A 7 9.00 10.65 5.14
CA THR A 7 9.88 11.16 6.21
C THR A 7 11.22 11.72 5.72
N GLY A 8 11.46 11.80 4.40
CA GLY A 8 12.73 12.34 3.88
C GLY A 8 12.78 12.62 2.38
N ARG A 9 13.98 13.03 1.90
CA ARG A 9 14.29 13.32 0.48
C ARG A 9 14.19 12.10 -0.44
N ARG A 10 14.28 10.87 0.11
CA ARG A 10 14.03 9.62 -0.61
C ARG A 10 12.66 9.06 -0.20
N PRO A 11 11.74 8.77 -1.15
CA PRO A 11 10.37 8.34 -0.87
C PRO A 11 10.29 6.83 -0.62
N ASP A 12 11.20 6.29 0.20
CA ASP A 12 11.21 4.90 0.62
C ASP A 12 10.75 4.74 2.07
N ARG A 13 10.89 5.75 2.93
CA ARG A 13 10.37 5.72 4.31
C ARG A 13 9.19 6.66 4.54
N TYR A 14 8.24 6.17 5.30
CA TYR A 14 6.93 6.74 5.51
C TYR A 14 6.54 6.62 6.99
N ALA A 15 6.05 7.69 7.60
CA ALA A 15 5.53 7.68 8.97
C ALA A 15 4.04 7.41 8.95
N LEU A 16 3.59 6.49 9.81
CA LEU A 16 2.18 6.18 10.07
C LEU A 16 1.66 7.11 11.15
N HIS A 17 0.59 7.85 10.88
CA HIS A 17 -0.04 8.74 11.85
C HIS A 17 -1.52 8.45 12.01
N ARG A 18 -2.05 8.62 13.22
CA ARG A 18 -3.49 8.77 13.49
C ARG A 18 -3.69 10.11 14.18
N GLY A 19 -4.26 11.07 13.46
CA GLY A 19 -4.25 12.46 13.90
C GLY A 19 -2.82 12.98 14.05
N ARG A 20 -2.43 13.38 15.28
CA ARG A 20 -1.07 13.83 15.59
C ARG A 20 -0.15 12.73 16.15
N HIS A 21 -0.68 11.54 16.41
CA HIS A 21 0.08 10.45 17.04
C HIS A 21 0.85 9.67 15.98
N LEU A 22 2.16 9.44 16.20
CA LEU A 22 2.99 8.56 15.37
C LEU A 22 2.76 7.11 15.78
N LEU A 23 2.17 6.32 14.89
CA LEU A 23 1.84 4.91 15.11
C LEU A 23 2.96 3.95 14.68
N GLY A 24 3.91 4.43 13.89
CA GLY A 24 5.00 3.60 13.40
C GLY A 24 5.56 4.07 12.06
N THR A 25 6.27 3.17 11.38
CA THR A 25 6.90 3.50 10.09
C THR A 25 6.73 2.39 9.06
N VAL A 26 6.70 2.79 7.79
CA VAL A 26 6.70 1.89 6.64
C VAL A 26 7.94 2.21 5.83
N THR A 27 8.70 1.18 5.48
CA THR A 27 9.86 1.28 4.61
C THR A 27 9.64 0.42 3.37
N LEU A 28 9.66 1.03 2.20
CA LEU A 28 9.57 0.33 0.91
C LEU A 28 10.95 -0.17 0.50
N GLY A 29 11.05 -1.44 0.12
CA GLY A 29 12.28 -2.00 -0.42
C GLY A 29 12.81 -1.24 -1.65
N ALA A 30 14.13 -1.23 -1.83
CA ALA A 30 14.78 -0.60 -2.99
C ALA A 30 14.36 -1.24 -4.33
N ARG A 31 14.07 -2.55 -4.29
CA ARG A 31 13.44 -3.33 -5.36
C ARG A 31 11.99 -3.59 -4.96
N THR A 32 11.05 -3.46 -5.91
CA THR A 32 9.58 -3.55 -5.72
C THR A 32 9.04 -4.92 -5.25
N SER A 33 9.88 -5.73 -4.61
CA SER A 33 9.62 -7.08 -4.13
C SER A 33 9.23 -7.16 -2.64
N GLY A 34 9.15 -6.03 -1.93
CA GLY A 34 8.79 -6.05 -0.52
C GLY A 34 8.98 -4.73 0.22
N GLY A 35 8.99 -4.82 1.54
CA GLY A 35 9.18 -3.71 2.46
C GLY A 35 9.21 -4.17 3.91
N ALA A 36 9.30 -3.22 4.82
CA ALA A 36 9.17 -3.45 6.25
C ALA A 36 8.08 -2.52 6.80
N VAL A 37 7.33 -3.02 7.76
CA VAL A 37 6.29 -2.28 8.48
C VAL A 37 6.61 -2.40 9.95
N GLU A 38 6.68 -1.27 10.64
CA GLU A 38 6.83 -1.21 12.08
C GLU A 38 5.62 -0.48 12.64
N VAL A 39 4.92 -1.11 13.58
CA VAL A 39 3.70 -0.60 14.20
C VAL A 39 3.77 -0.90 15.69
N ASP A 40 3.57 0.12 16.52
CA ASP A 40 3.60 -0.01 17.99
C ASP A 40 4.86 -0.77 18.50
N GLY A 41 6.01 -0.54 17.86
CA GLY A 41 7.28 -1.19 18.18
C GLY A 41 7.44 -2.64 17.67
N VAL A 42 6.42 -3.19 17.00
CA VAL A 42 6.46 -4.52 16.41
C VAL A 42 6.85 -4.44 14.94
N ALA A 43 7.87 -5.20 14.57
CA ALA A 43 8.36 -5.29 13.20
C ALA A 43 7.68 -6.41 12.42
N TYR A 44 7.32 -6.09 11.19
CA TYR A 44 6.75 -7.00 10.20
C TYR A 44 7.50 -6.86 8.87
N GLU A 45 7.68 -7.99 8.19
CA GLU A 45 8.21 -8.03 6.84
C GLU A 45 7.07 -8.06 5.82
N VAL A 46 7.19 -7.27 4.77
CA VAL A 46 6.34 -7.36 3.58
C VAL A 46 7.11 -8.13 2.51
N ARG A 47 6.68 -9.36 2.24
CA ARG A 47 7.34 -10.27 1.30
C ARG A 47 6.52 -10.42 0.02
N ALA A 48 7.14 -10.38 -1.15
CA ALA A 48 6.46 -10.78 -2.38
C ALA A 48 6.21 -12.29 -2.39
N GLY A 49 4.98 -12.68 -2.71
CA GLY A 49 4.62 -14.08 -2.94
C GLY A 49 5.09 -14.59 -4.30
N THR A 50 4.91 -15.89 -4.52
CA THR A 50 5.28 -16.56 -5.79
C THR A 50 4.39 -16.14 -6.96
N ALA A 51 3.12 -15.80 -6.68
CA ALA A 51 2.19 -15.31 -7.70
C ALA A 51 2.41 -13.81 -7.98
N ARG A 52 2.25 -13.42 -9.26
CA ARG A 52 2.43 -12.02 -9.67
C ARG A 52 1.45 -11.09 -8.95
N GLY A 53 1.99 -10.21 -8.11
CA GLY A 53 1.19 -9.27 -7.32
C GLY A 53 0.55 -9.88 -6.09
N ALA A 54 1.07 -11.02 -5.63
CA ALA A 54 0.85 -11.53 -4.29
C ALA A 54 1.90 -10.97 -3.32
N TYR A 55 1.48 -10.67 -2.10
CA TYR A 55 2.35 -10.19 -1.03
C TYR A 55 1.85 -10.72 0.31
N ASP A 56 2.77 -11.04 1.21
CA ASP A 56 2.49 -11.47 2.57
C ASP A 56 3.01 -10.42 3.56
N LEU A 57 2.28 -10.23 4.65
CA LEU A 57 2.74 -9.56 5.86
C LEU A 57 3.15 -10.63 6.86
N VAL A 58 4.43 -10.68 7.20
CA VAL A 58 5.04 -11.72 8.01
C VAL A 58 5.50 -11.10 9.33
N ALA A 59 5.08 -11.69 10.45
CA ALA A 59 5.53 -11.27 11.78
C ALA A 59 6.93 -11.82 12.08
N ALA A 60 7.55 -11.35 13.17
CA ALA A 60 8.91 -11.75 13.56
C ALA A 60 9.07 -13.26 13.83
N ASP A 61 7.99 -13.93 14.24
CA ASP A 61 7.94 -15.38 14.45
C ASP A 61 7.78 -16.19 13.14
N GLY A 62 7.71 -15.52 11.98
CA GLY A 62 7.52 -16.12 10.67
C GLY A 62 6.05 -16.40 10.31
N SER A 63 5.10 -16.09 11.19
CA SER A 63 3.67 -16.26 10.91
C SER A 63 3.16 -15.22 9.91
N VAL A 64 2.20 -15.60 9.06
CA VAL A 64 1.56 -14.70 8.09
C VAL A 64 0.38 -14.01 8.74
N ALA A 65 0.53 -12.74 9.08
CA ALA A 65 -0.51 -11.91 9.67
C ALA A 65 -1.57 -11.49 8.63
N ALA A 66 -1.16 -11.29 7.37
CA ALA A 66 -2.07 -11.01 6.27
C ALA A 66 -1.46 -11.41 4.92
N ALA A 67 -2.31 -11.73 3.94
CA ALA A 67 -1.90 -12.00 2.57
C ALA A 67 -2.73 -11.17 1.60
N ALA A 68 -2.11 -10.63 0.56
CA ALA A 68 -2.79 -9.88 -0.48
C ALA A 68 -2.53 -10.48 -1.85
N GLU A 69 -3.54 -10.48 -2.71
CA GLU A 69 -3.43 -10.98 -4.07
C GLU A 69 -3.92 -9.98 -5.09
N ARG A 70 -3.41 -10.12 -6.32
CA ARG A 70 -3.83 -9.31 -7.48
C ARG A 70 -3.66 -7.81 -7.24
N VAL A 71 -2.76 -7.38 -6.35
CA VAL A 71 -2.54 -5.98 -5.92
C VAL A 71 -2.40 -5.00 -7.10
N HIS A 72 -1.84 -5.45 -8.23
CA HIS A 72 -1.64 -4.63 -9.42
C HIS A 72 -2.88 -4.48 -10.32
N ARG A 73 -3.96 -5.21 -10.06
CA ARG A 73 -5.21 -5.20 -10.85
C ARG A 73 -6.14 -4.07 -10.38
N ARG A 74 -7.32 -3.98 -10.99
CA ARG A 74 -8.37 -3.01 -10.60
C ARG A 74 -9.09 -3.44 -9.33
N THR A 75 -9.26 -4.75 -9.18
CA THR A 75 -9.77 -5.41 -7.99
C THR A 75 -8.67 -6.28 -7.41
N TRP A 76 -8.44 -6.20 -6.10
CA TRP A 76 -7.44 -6.98 -5.39
C TRP A 76 -8.00 -7.41 -4.02
N SER A 77 -7.43 -8.45 -3.41
CA SER A 77 -7.93 -9.00 -2.14
C SER A 77 -6.89 -8.88 -1.04
N LEU A 78 -7.38 -8.83 0.20
CA LEU A 78 -6.60 -8.92 1.43
C LEU A 78 -7.27 -9.94 2.33
N ARG A 79 -6.51 -10.97 2.70
CA ARG A 79 -6.90 -12.06 3.57
C ARG A 79 -6.22 -11.89 4.92
N THR A 80 -7.00 -11.96 5.98
CA THR A 80 -6.59 -11.94 7.40
C THR A 80 -7.19 -13.15 8.10
N ALA A 81 -6.90 -13.32 9.40
CA ALA A 81 -7.58 -14.32 10.23
C ALA A 81 -9.12 -14.16 10.19
N ASP A 82 -9.61 -12.91 10.24
CA ASP A 82 -11.05 -12.61 10.23
C ASP A 82 -11.72 -12.75 8.84
N GLY A 83 -11.00 -13.19 7.81
CA GLY A 83 -11.53 -13.42 6.47
C GLY A 83 -10.94 -12.54 5.36
N THR A 84 -11.62 -12.50 4.22
CA THR A 84 -11.14 -11.85 3.00
C THR A 84 -11.93 -10.58 2.69
N ARG A 85 -11.22 -9.49 2.44
CA ARG A 85 -11.76 -8.19 2.03
C ARG A 85 -11.28 -7.84 0.62
N TRP A 86 -12.13 -7.20 -0.17
CA TRP A 86 -11.87 -6.89 -1.58
C TRP A 86 -11.73 -5.39 -1.79
N PHE A 87 -10.67 -4.96 -2.44
CA PHE A 87 -10.44 -3.57 -2.77
C PHE A 87 -10.75 -3.34 -4.23
N ARG A 88 -11.53 -2.29 -4.52
CA ARG A 88 -11.83 -1.87 -5.88
C ARG A 88 -11.39 -0.43 -6.09
N ARG A 89 -10.56 -0.21 -7.12
CA ARG A 89 -10.16 1.13 -7.53
C ARG A 89 -11.27 1.82 -8.33
N ASP A 90 -11.61 3.04 -7.95
CA ASP A 90 -12.55 3.88 -8.70
C ASP A 90 -11.94 4.43 -10.00
N ARG A 91 -12.80 4.65 -11.00
CA ARG A 91 -12.39 5.07 -12.36
C ARG A 91 -11.86 6.51 -12.42
N LEU A 92 -12.23 7.36 -11.47
CA LEU A 92 -12.15 8.82 -11.63
C LEU A 92 -11.18 9.59 -10.71
N GLY A 93 -10.64 9.01 -9.62
CA GLY A 93 -10.20 9.92 -8.56
C GLY A 93 -9.15 9.44 -7.56
N GLY A 94 -8.24 8.53 -7.90
CA GLY A 94 -7.08 8.22 -7.04
C GLY A 94 -7.40 7.64 -5.65
N ALA A 95 -8.67 7.42 -5.36
CA ALA A 95 -9.21 6.75 -4.19
C ALA A 95 -9.56 5.30 -4.53
N GLU A 96 -9.38 4.44 -3.54
CA GLU A 96 -9.73 3.02 -3.62
C GLU A 96 -10.75 2.74 -2.53
N SER A 97 -11.87 2.14 -2.92
CA SER A 97 -12.93 1.78 -2.00
C SER A 97 -12.70 0.33 -1.57
N LEU A 98 -12.76 0.08 -0.27
CA LEU A 98 -12.79 -1.27 0.29
C LEU A 98 -14.21 -1.80 0.24
N THR A 99 -14.38 -3.03 -0.19
CA THR A 99 -15.63 -3.77 -0.23
C THR A 99 -15.49 -5.03 0.61
N GLY A 100 -16.43 -5.26 1.52
CA GLY A 100 -16.51 -6.47 2.33
C GLY A 100 -16.98 -7.67 1.53
N ALA A 101 -16.92 -8.85 2.14
CA ALA A 101 -17.47 -10.08 1.56
C ALA A 101 -18.98 -9.97 1.28
N ASP A 102 -19.68 -9.12 2.03
CA ASP A 102 -21.10 -8.76 1.89
C ASP A 102 -21.38 -7.70 0.80
N GLY A 103 -20.36 -7.25 0.08
CA GLY A 103 -20.50 -6.22 -0.94
C GLY A 103 -20.60 -4.79 -0.40
N ARG A 104 -20.52 -4.58 0.92
CA ARG A 104 -20.62 -3.24 1.53
C ARG A 104 -19.28 -2.51 1.54
N ALA A 105 -19.34 -1.18 1.48
CA ALA A 105 -18.13 -0.36 1.58
C ALA A 105 -17.58 -0.39 3.02
N LEU A 106 -16.40 -0.96 3.21
CA LEU A 106 -15.77 -1.12 4.53
C LEU A 106 -14.71 -0.04 4.82
N GLY A 107 -14.42 0.84 3.88
CA GLY A 107 -13.35 1.84 4.05
C GLY A 107 -12.88 2.47 2.75
N ARG A 108 -11.97 3.44 2.86
CA ARG A 108 -11.44 4.19 1.71
C ARG A 108 -9.95 4.44 1.88
N VAL A 109 -9.19 4.18 0.83
CA VAL A 109 -7.81 4.66 0.70
C VAL A 109 -7.82 5.90 -0.18
N THR A 110 -7.43 7.05 0.35
CA THR A 110 -7.38 8.31 -0.41
C THR A 110 -5.95 8.75 -0.68
N ARG A 111 -5.81 9.65 -1.66
CA ARG A 111 -4.56 10.34 -1.92
C ARG A 111 -4.40 11.44 -0.85
N SER A 112 -3.35 11.37 -0.04
CA SER A 112 -3.00 12.51 0.81
C SER A 112 -2.48 13.66 -0.08
N ARG A 113 -2.69 14.90 0.35
CA ARG A 113 -2.18 16.12 -0.33
C ARG A 113 -0.65 16.21 -0.28
N LEU A 114 -0.02 15.58 0.71
CA LEU A 114 1.43 15.37 0.78
C LEU A 114 1.82 14.11 0.00
N ARG A 115 3.13 13.83 -0.20
CA ARG A 115 3.63 12.65 -0.94
C ARG A 115 3.31 11.32 -0.20
N GLY A 116 2.04 11.01 -0.01
CA GLY A 116 1.53 10.01 0.91
C GLY A 116 0.17 9.44 0.53
N ALA A 117 -0.43 8.69 1.45
CA ALA A 117 -1.75 8.09 1.30
C ALA A 117 -2.42 8.00 2.67
N ALA A 118 -3.75 8.07 2.69
CA ALA A 118 -4.55 7.88 3.88
C ALA A 118 -5.34 6.59 3.74
N VAL A 119 -5.46 5.82 4.81
CA VAL A 119 -6.23 4.59 4.86
C VAL A 119 -7.15 4.64 6.07
N ASP A 120 -8.42 4.37 5.83
CA ASP A 120 -9.40 4.17 6.89
C ASP A 120 -10.07 2.83 6.66
N LEU A 121 -9.70 1.84 7.47
CA LEU A 121 -10.24 0.48 7.44
C LEU A 121 -10.71 0.12 8.85
N PRO A 122 -11.89 0.59 9.28
CA PRO A 122 -12.46 0.22 10.57
C PRO A 122 -12.56 -1.31 10.72
N GLY A 123 -12.22 -1.81 11.91
CA GLY A 123 -12.26 -3.24 12.21
C GLY A 123 -11.11 -4.07 11.61
N LEU A 124 -10.00 -3.44 11.24
CA LEU A 124 -8.74 -4.10 10.94
C LEU A 124 -7.66 -3.72 11.94
N ASP A 125 -6.83 -4.68 12.30
CA ASP A 125 -5.66 -4.43 13.13
C ASP A 125 -4.69 -3.49 12.44
N LEU A 126 -4.02 -2.67 13.25
CA LEU A 126 -3.14 -1.61 12.77
C LEU A 126 -2.02 -2.11 11.82
N PRO A 127 -1.36 -3.25 12.08
CA PRO A 127 -0.38 -3.83 11.14
C PRO A 127 -0.98 -4.13 9.77
N VAL A 128 -2.22 -4.60 9.72
CA VAL A 128 -2.93 -4.93 8.47
C VAL A 128 -3.28 -3.66 7.69
N GLN A 129 -3.68 -2.59 8.39
CA GLN A 129 -3.94 -1.29 7.76
C GLN A 129 -2.65 -0.70 7.16
N ALA A 130 -1.55 -0.77 7.90
CA ALA A 130 -0.23 -0.35 7.43
C ALA A 130 0.26 -1.17 6.23
N PHE A 131 0.02 -2.48 6.23
CA PHE A 131 0.31 -3.35 5.09
C PHE A 131 -0.49 -2.97 3.84
N ALA A 132 -1.81 -2.84 3.94
CA ALA A 132 -2.67 -2.44 2.81
C ALA A 132 -2.19 -1.12 2.18
N LEU A 133 -1.79 -0.16 3.01
CA LEU A 133 -1.23 1.08 2.54
C LEU A 133 0.12 0.91 1.84
N THR A 134 1.01 0.08 2.41
CA THR A 134 2.32 -0.23 1.82
C THR A 134 2.16 -0.77 0.40
N LEU A 135 1.21 -1.67 0.17
CA LEU A 135 0.86 -2.20 -1.15
C LEU A 135 0.42 -1.10 -2.13
N VAL A 136 -0.42 -0.16 -1.68
CA VAL A 136 -0.87 0.98 -2.48
C VAL A 136 0.31 1.88 -2.86
N LEU A 137 1.23 2.17 -1.93
CA LEU A 137 2.42 2.97 -2.17
C LEU A 137 3.39 2.27 -3.15
N MET A 138 3.68 0.99 -2.96
CA MET A 138 4.51 0.20 -3.87
C MET A 138 3.99 0.24 -5.30
N ARG A 139 2.68 0.04 -5.47
CA ARG A 139 2.04 0.09 -6.79
C ARG A 139 2.14 1.48 -7.42
N ARG A 140 1.97 2.55 -6.65
CA ARG A 140 2.12 3.94 -7.13
C ARG A 140 3.55 4.20 -7.59
N ARG A 141 4.56 3.71 -6.87
CA ARG A 141 5.98 3.81 -7.26
C ARG A 141 6.25 3.13 -8.60
N ARG A 142 5.63 1.97 -8.84
CA ARG A 142 5.74 1.24 -10.12
C ARG A 142 5.18 2.02 -11.32
N ARG A 143 4.05 2.72 -11.16
CA ARG A 143 3.47 3.54 -12.25
C ARG A 143 4.37 4.72 -12.65
N ARG A 144 5.03 5.38 -11.69
CA ARG A 144 5.90 6.53 -12.00
C ARG A 144 7.14 6.14 -12.82
N ARG A 145 7.67 4.92 -12.64
CA ARG A 145 8.83 4.44 -13.41
C ARG A 145 8.52 4.08 -14.86
N VAL A 146 7.26 3.79 -15.19
CA VAL A 146 6.83 3.49 -16.57
C VAL A 146 6.56 4.76 -17.37
N ALA A 147 6.35 5.90 -16.70
CA ALA A 147 6.11 7.20 -17.34
C ALA A 147 7.39 7.91 -17.83
N THR A 148 8.58 7.31 -17.69
CA THR A 148 9.87 7.90 -18.08
C THR A 148 10.49 7.23 -19.31
N ARG A 149 9.68 6.71 -20.23
CA ARG A 149 10.17 6.18 -21.52
C ARG A 149 9.24 6.54 -22.67
N THR A 150 8.93 7.81 -22.88
CA THR A 150 8.45 8.34 -24.17
C THR A 150 8.53 9.86 -24.16
N THR A 151 9.71 10.45 -24.37
CA THR A 151 9.85 11.70 -25.15
C THR A 151 11.30 11.82 -25.61
N ALA A 152 11.60 11.19 -26.74
CA ALA A 152 12.74 11.55 -27.56
C ALA A 152 12.29 11.36 -29.02
N VAL A 153 11.42 12.28 -29.46
CA VAL A 153 11.27 12.61 -30.86
C VAL A 153 11.22 14.12 -30.92
N SER A 154 12.31 14.72 -31.37
CA SER A 154 12.27 15.98 -32.10
C SER A 154 13.31 15.89 -33.21
N VAL A 155 12.78 15.56 -34.38
CA VAL A 155 13.25 16.03 -35.67
C VAL A 155 13.35 17.55 -35.60
N ILE A 156 14.50 18.12 -35.98
CA ILE A 156 14.57 19.48 -36.52
C ILE A 156 15.50 19.43 -37.72
N GLY A 157 14.90 19.52 -38.90
CA GLY A 157 15.60 19.85 -40.13
C GLY A 157 15.78 21.35 -40.28
N ARG A 158 16.76 21.72 -41.09
CA ARG A 158 16.74 22.88 -41.98
C ARG A 158 17.43 22.49 -43.27
#